data_AF-A0AAF5PMI2-F1
#
_entry.id   AF-A0AAF5PMI2-F1
#
_cell.length_a   1.000
_cell.length_b   1.000
_cell.length_c   1.000
_cell.angle_alpha   90.00
_cell.angle_beta   90.00
_cell.angle_gamma   90.00
#
_symmetry.space_group_name_H-M   'P 1'
#
loop_
_entity.id
_entity.type
_entity.pdbx_description
1 polymer ?
#
loop_
_entity_poly.entity_id
_entity_poly.type
_entity_poly.pdbx_seq_one_letter_code
_entity_poly.pdbx_strand_id
1 'polypeptide(L)'
;MSIVTPTARVPIQYFTDKETDEKIKAVTPFKEDRYLPDTSTKEQVQNQSDILNNFAENKGLRFVEVDNYNRLRYCYQCSLIKPDRCHHCSSCGFCVVKYDHHCPWINKCVSFNNYKYFMLYLIYSCILLAWALLTSIECIIRYFVRQQWTEQIVNFICVFLCVILFAIFGYYPLGELLIYHIRLATLNETTCEQAKPPNIRGDSNADYNMGIYRNLRAVFGWGLWAFPVDSHVGDGIHFPICYSERSATCTEIRYSVYREDESDKNYQYQF
;
A
#
# COMPACT_ATOMS: atom_id res chain seq x y z
N MET A 1 -4.81 12.76 16.81
CA MET A 1 -4.33 12.76 15.41
C MET A 1 -4.49 11.33 14.92
N SER A 2 -5.50 11.09 14.09
CA SER A 2 -6.42 9.95 14.20
C SER A 2 -6.68 9.32 12.83
N ILE A 3 -7.40 8.20 12.83
CA ILE A 3 -8.12 7.53 11.74
C ILE A 3 -8.74 8.51 10.69
N VAL A 4 -8.85 9.81 11.01
CA VAL A 4 -9.12 10.93 10.10
C VAL A 4 -8.11 11.18 8.97
N THR A 5 -6.86 10.68 9.01
CA THR A 5 -5.93 10.94 7.88
C THR A 5 -6.57 10.50 6.55
N PRO A 6 -6.66 11.39 5.55
CA PRO A 6 -7.36 11.09 4.31
C PRO A 6 -6.59 10.05 3.50
N THR A 7 -7.32 9.16 2.84
CA THR A 7 -6.78 8.25 1.83
C THR A 7 -6.04 9.03 0.75
N ALA A 8 -4.86 8.57 0.35
CA ALA A 8 -4.06 9.23 -0.68
C ALA A 8 -4.79 9.24 -2.03
N ARG A 9 -5.18 10.43 -2.49
CA ARG A 9 -5.90 10.64 -3.76
C ARG A 9 -4.92 10.92 -4.89
N VAL A 10 -5.31 10.53 -6.10
CA VAL A 10 -4.56 10.89 -7.32
C VAL A 10 -4.65 12.41 -7.56
N PRO A 11 -3.53 13.10 -7.81
CA PRO A 11 -3.51 14.52 -8.15
C PRO A 11 -4.24 14.83 -9.47
N ILE A 12 -4.79 16.04 -9.59
CA ILE A 12 -5.66 16.43 -10.71
C ILE A 12 -4.96 16.35 -12.08
N GLN A 13 -3.64 16.52 -12.13
CA GLN A 13 -2.88 16.50 -13.39
C GLN A 13 -2.91 15.14 -14.11
N TYR A 14 -3.22 14.05 -13.40
CA TYR A 14 -3.33 12.70 -13.97
C TYR A 14 -4.70 12.43 -14.61
N PHE A 15 -5.69 13.29 -14.35
CA PHE A 15 -7.03 13.16 -14.93
C PHE A 15 -7.00 13.61 -16.38
N THR A 16 -7.52 12.76 -17.26
CA THR A 16 -7.66 13.06 -18.67
C THR A 16 -8.77 14.07 -18.88
N ASP A 17 -8.60 14.94 -19.88
CA ASP A 17 -9.70 15.76 -20.36
C ASP A 17 -10.75 14.87 -21.04
N LYS A 18 -11.96 15.43 -21.20
CA LYS A 18 -13.11 14.70 -21.75
C LYS A 18 -12.83 14.15 -23.16
N GLU A 19 -12.11 14.89 -23.99
CA GLU A 19 -11.81 14.47 -25.36
C GLU A 19 -10.86 13.26 -25.36
N THR A 20 -9.80 13.31 -24.53
CA THR A 20 -8.89 12.18 -24.35
C THR A 20 -9.61 10.95 -23.79
N ASP A 21 -10.49 11.12 -22.80
CA ASP A 21 -11.30 10.03 -22.22
C ASP A 21 -12.26 9.40 -23.25
N GLU A 22 -12.91 10.20 -24.09
CA GLU A 22 -13.78 9.71 -25.15
C GLU A 22 -12.98 8.95 -26.22
N LYS A 23 -11.80 9.46 -26.63
CA LYS A 23 -10.91 8.78 -27.59
C LYS A 23 -10.46 7.42 -27.09
N ILE A 24 -9.96 7.33 -25.85
CA ILE A 24 -9.48 6.05 -25.30
C ILE A 24 -10.61 5.04 -25.14
N LYS A 25 -11.81 5.50 -24.74
CA LYS A 25 -13.00 4.65 -24.63
C LYS A 25 -13.50 4.15 -25.98
N ALA A 26 -13.44 4.97 -27.03
CA ALA A 26 -13.87 4.60 -28.38
C ALA A 26 -13.02 3.47 -28.99
N VAL A 27 -11.74 3.41 -28.65
CA VAL A 27 -10.82 2.36 -29.15
C VAL A 27 -10.71 1.15 -28.22
N THR A 28 -11.45 1.13 -27.11
CA THR A 28 -11.36 0.06 -26.11
C THR A 28 -12.61 -0.82 -26.14
N PRO A 29 -12.47 -2.17 -26.22
CA PRO A 29 -13.61 -3.08 -26.15
C PRO A 29 -14.47 -2.85 -24.90
N PHE A 30 -15.79 -2.83 -25.08
CA PHE A 30 -16.77 -2.67 -24.01
C PHE A 30 -17.78 -3.81 -24.05
N LYS A 31 -17.91 -4.55 -22.94
CA LYS A 31 -18.82 -5.70 -22.79
C LYS A 31 -19.22 -5.83 -21.33
N GLU A 32 -20.46 -6.26 -21.06
CA GLU A 32 -20.96 -6.49 -19.69
C GLU A 32 -20.77 -5.26 -18.78
N ASP A 33 -21.13 -4.08 -19.31
CA ASP A 33 -21.03 -2.78 -18.62
C ASP A 33 -19.63 -2.39 -18.12
N ARG A 34 -18.58 -2.96 -18.73
CA ARG A 34 -17.19 -2.65 -18.40
C ARG A 34 -16.28 -2.60 -19.63
N TYR A 35 -15.26 -1.77 -19.53
CA TYR A 35 -14.16 -1.74 -20.50
C TYR A 35 -13.22 -2.94 -20.25
N LEU A 36 -12.87 -3.63 -21.34
CA LEU A 36 -12.02 -4.82 -21.34
C LEU A 36 -10.77 -4.55 -22.20
N PRO A 37 -9.82 -3.75 -21.70
CA PRO A 37 -8.62 -3.42 -22.47
C PRO A 37 -7.79 -4.67 -22.81
N ASP A 38 -7.83 -5.72 -21.99
CA ASP A 38 -7.05 -6.96 -22.22
C ASP A 38 -7.57 -7.80 -23.40
N THR A 39 -8.78 -7.53 -23.91
CA THR A 39 -9.31 -8.20 -25.11
C THR A 39 -9.09 -7.39 -26.39
N SER A 40 -8.24 -6.35 -26.34
CA SER A 40 -7.97 -5.46 -27.47
C SER A 40 -7.13 -6.15 -28.56
N THR A 41 -7.39 -5.85 -29.83
CA THR A 41 -6.54 -6.25 -30.95
C THR A 41 -5.19 -5.53 -30.90
N LYS A 42 -4.19 -5.98 -31.67
CA LYS A 42 -2.88 -5.31 -31.74
C LYS A 42 -3.00 -3.84 -32.18
N GLU A 43 -3.87 -3.55 -33.13
CA GLU A 43 -4.15 -2.19 -33.60
C GLU A 43 -4.78 -1.34 -32.49
N GLN A 44 -5.76 -1.88 -31.77
CA GLN A 44 -6.37 -1.19 -30.63
C GLN A 44 -5.35 -0.92 -29.52
N VAL A 45 -4.48 -1.88 -29.20
CA VAL A 45 -3.39 -1.70 -28.22
C VAL A 45 -2.45 -0.56 -28.62
N GLN A 46 -2.09 -0.48 -29.91
CA GLN A 46 -1.26 0.60 -30.42
C GLN A 46 -1.97 1.95 -30.29
N ASN A 47 -3.22 2.05 -30.78
CA ASN A 47 -4.02 3.28 -30.69
C ASN A 47 -4.21 3.75 -29.23
N GLN A 48 -4.46 2.83 -28.30
CA GLN A 48 -4.55 3.12 -26.87
C GLN A 48 -3.23 3.65 -26.32
N SER A 49 -2.11 3.02 -26.69
CA SER A 49 -0.77 3.47 -26.28
C SER A 49 -0.49 4.88 -26.76
N ASP A 50 -0.78 5.17 -28.04
CA ASP A 50 -0.52 6.47 -28.65
C ASP A 50 -1.35 7.56 -27.97
N ILE A 51 -2.65 7.32 -27.72
CA ILE A 51 -3.51 8.29 -27.02
C ILE A 51 -2.96 8.60 -25.62
N LEU A 52 -2.65 7.57 -24.83
CA LEU A 52 -2.21 7.74 -23.45
C LEU A 52 -0.81 8.36 -23.35
N ASN A 53 0.12 7.95 -24.21
CA ASN A 53 1.48 8.52 -24.25
C ASN A 53 1.44 9.99 -24.68
N ASN A 54 0.67 10.34 -25.73
CA ASN A 54 0.51 11.73 -26.14
C ASN A 54 -0.04 12.61 -25.01
N PHE A 55 -1.05 12.15 -24.28
CA PHE A 55 -1.57 12.87 -23.11
C PHE A 55 -0.49 13.05 -22.03
N ALA A 56 0.24 11.98 -21.70
CA ALA A 56 1.30 12.01 -20.70
C ALA A 56 2.43 12.99 -21.08
N GLU A 57 2.90 12.94 -22.33
CA GLU A 57 3.95 13.81 -22.86
C GLU A 57 3.53 15.29 -22.83
N ASN A 58 2.31 15.60 -23.27
CA ASN A 58 1.75 16.96 -23.24
C ASN A 58 1.67 17.53 -21.82
N LYS A 59 1.52 16.66 -20.81
CA LYS A 59 1.47 17.04 -19.39
C LYS A 59 2.82 16.92 -18.69
N GLY A 60 3.87 16.47 -19.39
CA GLY A 60 5.18 16.18 -18.80
C GLY A 60 5.15 15.08 -17.74
N LEU A 61 4.16 14.19 -17.79
CA LEU A 61 4.03 13.07 -16.86
C LEU A 61 4.87 11.89 -17.36
N ARG A 62 5.58 11.25 -16.44
CA ARG A 62 6.30 10.00 -16.73
C ARG A 62 5.80 8.91 -15.80
N PHE A 63 5.83 7.68 -16.33
CA PHE A 63 5.34 6.49 -15.67
C PHE A 63 6.32 5.37 -15.96
N VAL A 64 6.58 4.53 -14.97
CA VAL A 64 7.39 3.32 -15.16
C VAL A 64 6.52 2.07 -15.25
N GLU A 65 5.37 2.05 -14.56
CA GLU A 65 4.49 0.89 -14.55
C GLU A 65 3.57 0.89 -15.76
N VAL A 66 3.59 -0.23 -16.47
CA VAL A 66 2.72 -0.51 -17.61
C VAL A 66 1.80 -1.68 -17.29
N ASP A 67 0.81 -1.91 -18.15
CA ASP A 67 0.05 -3.15 -18.11
C ASP A 67 0.78 -4.29 -18.84
N ASN A 68 0.12 -5.45 -18.97
CA ASN A 68 0.70 -6.63 -19.61
C ASN A 68 0.92 -6.47 -21.13
N TYR A 69 0.38 -5.40 -21.72
CA TYR A 69 0.47 -5.07 -23.14
C TYR A 69 1.37 -3.85 -23.37
N ASN A 70 2.19 -3.47 -22.38
CA ASN A 70 3.08 -2.30 -22.38
C ASN A 70 2.37 -0.94 -22.52
N ARG A 71 1.07 -0.87 -22.27
CA ARG A 71 0.31 0.40 -22.26
C ARG A 71 0.46 1.09 -20.92
N LEU A 72 0.34 2.42 -20.91
CA LEU A 72 0.13 3.15 -19.67
C LEU A 72 -1.17 2.68 -19.00
N ARG A 73 -1.15 2.56 -17.68
CA ARG A 73 -2.28 2.01 -16.93
C ARG A 73 -3.38 3.07 -16.80
N TYR A 74 -4.55 2.80 -17.37
CA TYR A 74 -5.68 3.72 -17.33
C TYR A 74 -6.79 3.27 -16.38
N CYS A 75 -7.52 4.21 -15.78
CA CYS A 75 -8.76 3.95 -15.06
C CYS A 75 -9.94 4.54 -15.82
N TYR A 76 -10.76 3.68 -16.44
CA TYR A 76 -11.95 4.08 -17.19
C TYR A 76 -13.09 4.65 -16.32
N GLN A 77 -13.12 4.32 -15.03
CA GLN A 77 -14.13 4.80 -14.08
C GLN A 77 -13.81 6.21 -13.56
N CYS A 78 -12.53 6.51 -13.35
CA CYS A 78 -12.08 7.81 -12.84
C CYS A 78 -11.59 8.76 -13.93
N SER A 79 -11.42 8.26 -15.16
CA SER A 79 -10.86 9.00 -16.30
C SER A 79 -9.49 9.60 -15.97
N LEU A 80 -8.54 8.74 -15.60
CA LEU A 80 -7.18 9.14 -15.26
C LEU A 80 -6.16 8.07 -15.65
N ILE A 81 -4.94 8.50 -15.95
CA ILE A 81 -3.77 7.61 -16.03
C ILE A 81 -3.32 7.34 -14.60
N LYS A 82 -3.25 6.07 -14.20
CA LYS A 82 -2.89 5.67 -12.85
C LYS A 82 -1.41 5.96 -12.62
N PRO A 83 -1.04 6.76 -11.60
CA PRO A 83 0.34 6.83 -11.14
C PRO A 83 0.90 5.44 -10.81
N ASP A 84 2.22 5.36 -10.67
CA ASP A 84 2.86 4.13 -10.18
C ASP A 84 2.26 3.74 -8.81
N ARG A 85 2.11 2.43 -8.58
CA ARG A 85 1.49 1.83 -7.38
C ARG A 85 0.03 2.26 -7.08
N CYS A 86 -0.66 2.89 -8.03
CA CYS A 86 -2.04 3.35 -7.87
C CYS A 86 -3.07 2.31 -8.37
N HIS A 87 -4.13 2.07 -7.59
CA HIS A 87 -5.23 1.18 -7.96
C HIS A 87 -6.60 1.82 -7.69
N HIS A 88 -7.62 1.39 -8.44
CA HIS A 88 -9.01 1.81 -8.20
C HIS A 88 -9.63 0.94 -7.10
N CYS A 89 -10.20 1.56 -6.07
CA CYS A 89 -10.97 0.85 -5.06
C CYS A 89 -12.46 0.99 -5.38
N SER A 90 -13.11 -0.13 -5.73
CA SER A 90 -14.55 -0.16 -6.04
C SER A 90 -15.43 0.23 -4.85
N SER A 91 -15.06 -0.17 -3.62
CA SER A 91 -15.78 0.19 -2.39
C SER A 91 -15.76 1.69 -2.12
N CYS A 92 -14.65 2.35 -2.48
CA CYS A 92 -14.49 3.78 -2.28
C CYS A 92 -14.92 4.62 -3.49
N GLY A 93 -14.93 4.04 -4.70
CA GLY A 93 -15.32 4.71 -5.95
C GLY A 93 -14.25 5.62 -6.53
N PHE A 94 -12.98 5.45 -6.16
CA PHE A 94 -11.88 6.29 -6.65
C PHE A 94 -10.53 5.57 -6.66
N CYS A 95 -9.60 6.11 -7.47
CA CYS A 95 -8.20 5.69 -7.47
C CYS A 95 -7.44 6.17 -6.23
N VAL A 96 -6.69 5.24 -5.66
CA VAL A 96 -5.91 5.40 -4.43
C VAL A 96 -4.44 5.21 -4.74
N VAL A 97 -3.64 6.15 -4.25
CA VAL A 97 -2.19 6.20 -4.44
C VAL A 97 -1.49 5.27 -3.44
N LYS A 98 -0.49 4.49 -3.91
CA LYS A 98 0.13 3.38 -3.18
C LYS A 98 -0.93 2.54 -2.48
N TYR A 99 -1.92 2.07 -3.25
CA TYR A 99 -3.07 1.36 -2.72
C TYR A 99 -2.62 0.01 -2.15
N ASP A 100 -2.94 -0.21 -0.88
CA ASP A 100 -2.72 -1.48 -0.22
C ASP A 100 -4.01 -2.29 -0.29
N HIS A 101 -5.00 -1.93 0.52
CA HIS A 101 -6.31 -2.56 0.51
C HIS A 101 -7.41 -1.62 1.01
N HIS A 102 -8.67 -1.97 0.74
CA HIS A 102 -9.80 -1.42 1.45
C HIS A 102 -10.03 -2.23 2.72
N CYS A 103 -9.90 -1.59 3.87
CA CYS A 103 -10.04 -2.24 5.16
C CYS A 103 -11.45 -1.97 5.72
N PRO A 104 -12.33 -2.99 5.81
CA PRO A 104 -13.69 -2.81 6.34
C PRO A 104 -13.68 -2.36 7.80
N TRP A 105 -12.67 -2.78 8.58
CA TRP A 105 -12.55 -2.51 10.02
C TRP A 105 -12.35 -1.02 10.34
N ILE A 106 -11.70 -0.28 9.45
CA ILE A 106 -11.53 1.17 9.58
C ILE A 106 -12.37 1.95 8.56
N ASN A 107 -13.21 1.23 7.79
CA ASN A 107 -14.06 1.74 6.71
C ASN A 107 -13.32 2.72 5.77
N LYS A 108 -12.10 2.36 5.37
CA LYS A 108 -11.21 3.23 4.58
C LYS A 108 -10.16 2.40 3.84
N CYS A 109 -9.66 2.94 2.73
CA CYS A 109 -8.45 2.40 2.11
C CYS A 109 -7.20 2.70 2.94
N VAL A 110 -6.39 1.67 3.11
CA VAL A 110 -5.00 1.74 3.52
C VAL A 110 -4.16 2.07 2.28
N SER A 111 -3.32 3.10 2.40
CA SER A 111 -2.68 3.79 1.28
C SER A 111 -1.43 4.55 1.75
N PHE A 112 -0.74 5.24 0.84
CA PHE A 112 0.46 6.04 1.15
C PHE A 112 0.34 6.88 2.43
N ASN A 113 -0.70 7.72 2.53
CA ASN A 113 -0.90 8.67 3.63
C ASN A 113 -1.22 8.03 4.98
N ASN A 114 -1.62 6.76 5.03
CA ASN A 114 -2.09 6.16 6.27
C ASN A 114 -1.53 4.77 6.58
N TYR A 115 -0.62 4.26 5.77
CA TYR A 115 0.02 2.96 6.02
C TYR A 115 0.77 2.94 7.35
N LYS A 116 1.49 4.02 7.71
CA LYS A 116 2.16 4.15 9.02
C LYS A 116 1.16 3.99 10.17
N TYR A 117 0.02 4.70 10.11
CA TYR A 117 -0.99 4.62 11.17
C TYR A 117 -1.64 3.25 11.27
N PHE A 118 -1.86 2.58 10.12
CA PHE A 118 -2.33 1.21 10.10
C PHE A 118 -1.32 0.25 10.72
N MET A 119 -0.02 0.37 10.40
CA MET A 119 1.03 -0.42 11.05
C MET A 119 1.08 -0.20 12.56
N LEU A 120 1.01 1.05 13.02
CA LEU A 120 0.98 1.38 14.44
C LEU A 120 -0.28 0.86 15.12
N TYR A 121 -1.44 0.91 14.45
CA TYR A 121 -2.67 0.31 14.94
C TYR A 121 -2.50 -1.20 15.18
N LEU A 122 -1.91 -1.94 14.23
CA LEU A 122 -1.64 -3.37 14.41
C LEU A 122 -0.66 -3.63 15.56
N ILE A 123 0.46 -2.91 15.59
CA ILE A 123 1.50 -3.05 16.64
C ILE A 123 0.91 -2.79 18.03
N TYR A 124 0.22 -1.66 18.22
CA TYR A 124 -0.33 -1.29 19.51
C TYR A 124 -1.50 -2.19 19.93
N SER A 125 -2.29 -2.68 18.98
CA SER A 125 -3.34 -3.66 19.26
C SER A 125 -2.74 -4.99 19.72
N CYS A 126 -1.66 -5.47 19.10
CA CYS A 126 -0.92 -6.66 19.54
C CYS A 126 -0.30 -6.48 20.93
N ILE A 127 0.30 -5.31 21.22
CA ILE A 127 0.85 -5.01 22.56
C ILE A 127 -0.25 -5.02 23.62
N LEU A 128 -1.39 -4.37 23.34
CA LEU A 128 -2.53 -4.34 24.27
C LEU A 128 -3.08 -5.75 24.54
N LEU A 129 -3.20 -6.58 23.50
CA LEU A 129 -3.66 -7.95 23.65
C LEU A 129 -2.65 -8.83 24.41
N ALA A 130 -1.35 -8.66 24.17
CA ALA A 130 -0.32 -9.36 24.94
C ALA A 130 -0.40 -8.96 26.43
N TRP A 131 -0.56 -7.67 26.72
CA TRP A 131 -0.73 -7.19 28.10
C TRP A 131 -2.00 -7.75 28.77
N ALA A 132 -3.13 -7.74 28.05
CA ALA A 132 -4.39 -8.31 28.54
C ALA A 132 -4.28 -9.82 28.79
N LEU A 133 -3.58 -10.56 27.92
CA LEU A 133 -3.35 -11.99 28.07
C LEU A 133 -2.49 -12.30 29.29
N LEU A 134 -1.36 -11.60 29.46
CA LEU A 134 -0.44 -11.80 30.59
C LEU A 134 -1.10 -11.53 31.94
N THR A 135 -1.83 -10.41 32.05
CA THR A 135 -2.56 -10.05 33.28
C THR A 135 -3.71 -11.00 33.57
N SER A 136 -4.40 -11.50 32.55
CA SER A 136 -5.46 -12.50 32.71
C SER A 136 -4.92 -13.87 33.13
N ILE A 137 -3.77 -14.29 32.58
CA ILE A 137 -3.06 -15.51 33.02
C ILE A 137 -2.64 -15.39 34.49
N GLU A 138 -2.07 -14.25 34.89
CA GLU A 138 -1.74 -13.99 36.29
C GLU A 138 -2.97 -14.11 37.21
N CYS A 139 -4.11 -13.57 36.79
CA CYS A 139 -5.38 -13.67 37.51
C CYS A 139 -5.83 -15.13 37.68
N ILE A 140 -5.76 -15.93 36.62
CA ILE A 140 -6.08 -17.37 36.65
C ILE A 140 -5.16 -18.10 37.65
N ILE A 141 -3.85 -17.84 37.61
CA ILE A 141 -2.90 -18.45 38.55
C ILE A 141 -3.26 -18.09 40.00
N ARG A 142 -3.64 -16.84 40.27
CA ARG A 142 -4.08 -16.41 41.62
C ARG A 142 -5.33 -17.14 42.09
N TYR A 143 -6.30 -17.39 41.21
CA TYR A 143 -7.50 -18.17 41.55
C TYR A 143 -7.16 -19.59 42.02
N PHE A 144 -6.20 -20.25 41.35
CA PHE A 144 -5.75 -21.59 41.74
C PHE A 144 -4.93 -21.57 43.04
N VAL A 145 -3.93 -20.67 43.14
CA VAL A 145 -3.04 -20.60 44.31
C VAL A 145 -3.81 -20.27 45.59
N ARG A 146 -4.78 -19.34 45.52
CA ARG A 146 -5.60 -18.95 46.68
C ARG A 146 -6.77 -19.88 46.94
N GLN A 147 -6.98 -20.91 46.11
CA GLN A 147 -8.12 -21.82 46.17
C GLN A 147 -9.50 -21.10 46.14
N GLN A 148 -9.58 -19.91 45.54
CA GLN A 148 -10.80 -19.10 45.47
C GLN A 148 -11.68 -19.41 44.24
N TRP A 149 -11.27 -20.36 43.41
CA TRP A 149 -11.91 -20.67 42.13
C TRP A 149 -13.31 -21.29 42.28
N THR A 150 -13.61 -21.93 43.41
CA THR A 150 -14.94 -22.48 43.72
C THR A 150 -15.92 -21.40 44.18
N GLU A 151 -15.50 -20.53 45.09
CA GLU A 151 -16.32 -19.44 45.65
C GLU A 151 -16.62 -18.35 44.61
N GLN A 152 -15.73 -18.15 43.65
CA GLN A 152 -15.84 -17.12 42.60
C GLN A 152 -15.91 -17.73 41.19
N ILE A 153 -16.59 -18.88 41.06
CA ILE A 153 -16.58 -19.68 39.83
C ILE A 153 -17.02 -18.89 38.58
N VAL A 154 -17.99 -17.98 38.71
CA VAL A 154 -18.45 -17.14 37.58
C VAL A 154 -17.33 -16.22 37.09
N ASN A 155 -16.65 -15.51 37.98
CA ASN A 155 -15.55 -14.61 37.62
C ASN A 155 -14.38 -15.39 37.00
N PHE A 156 -14.06 -16.56 37.58
CA PHE A 156 -13.04 -17.45 37.03
C PHE A 156 -13.39 -17.88 35.60
N ILE A 157 -14.62 -18.33 35.35
CA ILE A 157 -15.09 -18.71 34.01
C ILE A 157 -14.99 -17.53 33.05
N CYS A 158 -15.41 -16.33 33.46
CA CYS A 158 -15.31 -15.14 32.62
C CYS A 158 -13.86 -14.83 32.22
N VAL A 159 -12.93 -14.81 33.18
CA VAL A 159 -11.50 -14.55 32.90
C VAL A 159 -10.92 -15.66 32.02
N PHE A 160 -11.26 -16.91 32.27
CA PHE A 160 -10.81 -18.06 31.48
C PHE A 160 -11.30 -17.97 30.02
N LEU A 161 -12.58 -17.61 29.81
CA LEU A 161 -13.13 -17.36 28.48
C LEU A 161 -12.44 -16.17 27.80
N CYS A 162 -12.18 -15.07 28.53
CA CYS A 162 -11.42 -13.94 27.99
C CYS A 162 -10.03 -14.35 27.51
N VAL A 163 -9.31 -15.20 28.26
CA VAL A 163 -7.99 -15.72 27.84
C VAL A 163 -8.10 -16.53 26.56
N ILE A 164 -9.08 -17.42 26.44
CA ILE A 164 -9.28 -18.22 25.23
C ILE A 164 -9.59 -17.30 24.05
N LEU A 165 -10.50 -16.34 24.23
CA LEU A 165 -10.86 -15.39 23.18
C LEU A 165 -9.67 -14.53 22.76
N PHE A 166 -8.89 -13.99 23.70
CA PHE A 166 -7.70 -13.19 23.37
C PHE A 166 -6.58 -14.01 22.74
N ALA A 167 -6.40 -15.27 23.12
CA ALA A 167 -5.42 -16.14 22.49
C ALA A 167 -5.82 -16.42 21.03
N ILE A 168 -7.06 -16.82 20.78
CA ILE A 168 -7.55 -17.17 19.44
C ILE A 168 -7.67 -15.91 18.56
N PHE A 169 -8.44 -14.93 19.01
CA PHE A 169 -8.68 -13.71 18.22
C PHE A 169 -7.54 -12.69 18.28
N GLY A 170 -6.60 -12.83 19.21
CA GLY A 170 -5.41 -11.99 19.21
C GLY A 170 -4.32 -12.53 18.30
N TYR A 171 -4.01 -13.83 18.39
CA TYR A 171 -2.94 -14.41 17.58
C TYR A 171 -3.33 -14.53 16.10
N TYR A 172 -4.44 -15.21 15.80
CA TYR A 172 -4.73 -15.61 14.43
C TYR A 172 -5.09 -14.46 13.49
N PRO A 173 -6.03 -13.55 13.80
CA PRO A 173 -6.37 -12.50 12.85
C PRO A 173 -5.44 -11.30 12.94
N LEU A 174 -4.95 -10.94 14.14
CA LEU A 174 -4.16 -9.73 14.32
C LEU A 174 -2.65 -9.99 14.29
N GLY A 175 -2.18 -11.05 14.97
CA GLY A 175 -0.78 -11.44 14.97
C GLY A 175 -0.25 -11.81 13.58
N GLU A 176 -0.95 -12.71 12.87
CA GLU A 176 -0.58 -13.09 11.50
C GLU A 176 -0.65 -11.89 10.53
N LEU A 177 -1.66 -11.03 10.68
CA LEU A 177 -1.77 -9.81 9.87
C LEU A 177 -0.60 -8.85 10.12
N LEU A 178 -0.18 -8.69 11.38
CA LEU A 178 1.00 -7.89 11.71
C LEU A 178 2.27 -8.50 11.12
N ILE A 179 2.48 -9.82 11.25
CA ILE A 179 3.63 -10.51 10.67
C ILE A 179 3.66 -10.32 9.14
N TYR A 180 2.51 -10.48 8.49
CA TYR A 180 2.36 -10.29 7.06
C TYR A 180 2.71 -8.87 6.63
N HIS A 181 2.18 -7.85 7.29
CA HIS A 181 2.48 -6.46 6.93
C HIS A 181 3.89 -6.02 7.31
N ILE A 182 4.52 -6.60 8.34
CA ILE A 182 5.95 -6.41 8.60
C ILE A 182 6.75 -6.94 7.41
N ARG A 183 6.45 -8.14 6.90
CA ARG A 183 7.11 -8.68 5.71
C ARG A 183 6.95 -7.74 4.51
N LEU A 184 5.73 -7.30 4.21
CA LEU A 184 5.46 -6.33 3.13
C LEU A 184 6.26 -5.04 3.30
N ALA A 185 6.28 -4.48 4.52
CA ALA A 185 7.05 -3.27 4.84
C ALA A 185 8.56 -3.48 4.66
N THR A 186 9.09 -4.68 4.95
CA THR A 186 10.52 -4.99 4.73
C THR A 186 10.88 -5.24 3.26
N LEU A 187 9.91 -5.59 2.41
CA LEU A 187 10.09 -5.78 0.96
C LEU A 187 9.66 -4.53 0.14
N ASN A 188 9.04 -3.54 0.79
CA ASN A 188 8.39 -2.37 0.16
C ASN A 188 7.33 -2.76 -0.87
N GLU A 189 6.58 -3.81 -0.58
CA GLU A 189 5.43 -4.27 -1.36
C GLU A 189 4.13 -3.81 -0.71
N THR A 190 3.08 -3.59 -1.50
CA THR A 190 1.70 -3.55 -1.02
C THR A 190 1.05 -4.93 -1.12
N THR A 191 -0.09 -5.12 -0.45
CA THR A 191 -0.90 -6.35 -0.62
C THR A 191 -1.34 -6.56 -2.08
N CYS A 192 -1.57 -5.48 -2.83
CA CYS A 192 -1.88 -5.56 -4.25
C CYS A 192 -0.70 -6.03 -5.10
N GLU A 193 0.49 -5.55 -4.80
CA GLU A 193 1.71 -5.91 -5.54
C GLU A 193 2.13 -7.37 -5.29
N GLN A 194 1.86 -7.92 -4.10
CA GLN A 194 2.04 -9.36 -3.88
C GLN A 194 1.07 -10.23 -4.68
N ALA A 195 -0.17 -9.79 -4.84
CA ALA A 195 -1.14 -10.52 -5.64
C ALA A 195 -0.84 -10.41 -7.14
N LYS A 196 -0.37 -9.25 -7.58
CA LYS A 196 0.03 -8.98 -8.96
C LYS A 196 1.28 -8.08 -8.97
N PRO A 197 2.47 -8.65 -9.21
CA PRO A 197 3.70 -7.88 -9.29
C PRO A 197 3.60 -6.73 -10.31
N PRO A 198 4.20 -5.56 -10.03
CA PRO A 198 4.21 -4.45 -10.96
C PRO A 198 5.00 -4.82 -12.22
N ASN A 199 4.47 -4.46 -13.40
CA ASN A 199 5.22 -4.59 -14.65
C ASN A 199 5.96 -3.27 -14.92
N ILE A 200 7.25 -3.24 -14.57
CA ILE A 200 8.11 -2.07 -14.78
C ILE A 200 8.66 -2.11 -16.21
N ARG A 201 8.41 -1.04 -16.97
CA ARG A 201 8.78 -0.95 -18.38
C ARG A 201 10.29 -1.16 -18.57
N GLY A 202 10.64 -2.17 -19.37
CA GLY A 202 12.01 -2.43 -19.81
C GLY A 202 12.84 -3.32 -18.88
N ASP A 203 12.33 -3.70 -17.70
CA ASP A 203 13.03 -4.62 -16.80
C ASP A 203 12.02 -5.45 -15.98
N SER A 204 11.97 -6.76 -16.24
CA SER A 204 11.07 -7.69 -15.54
C SER A 204 11.51 -8.00 -14.12
N ASN A 205 12.75 -7.68 -13.74
CA ASN A 205 13.30 -7.93 -12.42
C ASN A 205 13.34 -6.67 -11.55
N ALA A 206 13.01 -5.49 -12.11
CA ALA A 206 12.96 -4.26 -11.35
C ALA A 206 11.82 -4.31 -10.33
N ASP A 207 12.08 -3.80 -9.12
CA ASP A 207 11.13 -3.79 -8.03
C ASP A 207 11.27 -2.52 -7.16
N TYR A 208 10.42 -2.40 -6.14
CA TYR A 208 10.46 -1.29 -5.18
C TYR A 208 11.34 -1.59 -3.95
N ASN A 209 12.04 -2.72 -3.92
CA ASN A 209 12.78 -3.16 -2.76
C ASN A 209 14.16 -2.48 -2.70
N MET A 210 14.33 -1.61 -1.70
CA MET A 210 15.49 -0.75 -1.53
C MET A 210 16.42 -1.22 -0.40
N GLY A 211 16.18 -2.42 0.13
CA GLY A 211 16.77 -2.92 1.36
C GLY A 211 15.99 -2.51 2.62
N ILE A 212 16.03 -3.39 3.63
CA ILE A 212 15.15 -3.36 4.82
C ILE A 212 15.06 -1.97 5.46
N TYR A 213 16.20 -1.32 5.74
CA TYR A 213 16.20 -0.01 6.40
C TYR A 213 15.52 1.08 5.56
N ARG A 214 15.81 1.15 4.25
CA ARG A 214 15.21 2.14 3.35
C ARG A 214 13.72 1.88 3.15
N ASN A 215 13.33 0.61 3.09
CA ASN A 215 11.93 0.20 2.98
C ASN A 215 11.14 0.59 4.24
N LEU A 216 11.68 0.30 5.43
CA LEU A 216 11.06 0.73 6.69
C LEU A 216 11.02 2.25 6.82
N ARG A 217 12.06 2.98 6.39
CA ARG A 217 12.05 4.45 6.34
C ARG A 217 10.98 4.99 5.38
N ALA A 218 10.71 4.31 4.27
CA ALA A 218 9.63 4.68 3.34
C ALA A 218 8.22 4.49 3.95
N VAL A 219 8.08 3.65 4.99
CA VAL A 219 6.82 3.45 5.73
C VAL A 219 6.72 4.36 6.94
N PHE A 220 7.71 4.32 7.84
CA PHE A 220 7.67 4.99 9.14
C PHE A 220 8.28 6.39 9.12
N GLY A 221 8.94 6.77 8.03
CA GLY A 221 9.36 8.14 7.81
C GLY A 221 10.74 8.48 8.35
N TRP A 222 11.02 9.78 8.46
CA TRP A 222 12.32 10.30 8.89
C TRP A 222 12.65 10.03 10.38
N GLY A 223 11.65 9.79 11.22
CA GLY A 223 11.80 9.61 12.66
C GLY A 223 10.45 9.44 13.37
N LEU A 224 10.46 9.39 14.70
CA LEU A 224 9.26 9.21 15.53
C LEU A 224 8.41 8.00 15.08
N TRP A 225 9.09 6.89 14.77
CA TRP A 225 8.48 5.72 14.13
C TRP A 225 7.34 5.14 14.96
N ALA A 226 7.48 5.11 16.29
CA ALA A 226 6.45 4.62 17.20
C ALA A 226 5.26 5.59 17.31
N PHE A 227 5.43 6.89 17.08
CA PHE A 227 4.37 7.85 17.35
C PHE A 227 3.45 8.05 16.13
N PRO A 228 2.12 8.15 16.32
CA PRO A 228 1.15 8.40 15.25
C PRO A 228 1.16 9.88 14.85
N VAL A 229 2.32 10.33 14.39
CA VAL A 229 2.56 11.64 13.80
C VAL A 229 2.97 11.47 12.35
N ASP A 230 2.64 12.46 11.53
CA ASP A 230 3.08 12.49 10.15
C ASP A 230 4.61 12.61 10.11
N SER A 231 5.24 11.63 9.49
CA SER A 231 6.68 11.61 9.24
C SER A 231 6.99 11.12 7.82
N HIS A 232 5.99 11.10 6.93
CA HIS A 232 6.11 10.48 5.61
C HIS A 232 7.31 11.03 4.82
N VAL A 233 7.93 10.15 4.05
CA VAL A 233 9.03 10.48 3.14
C VAL A 233 8.54 10.21 1.72
N GLY A 234 8.74 11.18 0.83
CA GLY A 234 8.24 11.15 -0.54
C GLY A 234 6.87 11.83 -0.68
N ASP A 235 6.42 11.97 -1.92
CA ASP A 235 5.18 12.64 -2.31
C ASP A 235 4.01 11.67 -2.57
N GLY A 236 4.28 10.37 -2.47
CA GLY A 236 3.34 9.30 -2.79
C GLY A 236 3.15 9.08 -4.29
N ILE A 237 3.81 9.83 -5.15
CA ILE A 237 3.64 9.74 -6.60
C ILE A 237 4.89 9.14 -7.23
N HIS A 238 6.05 9.56 -6.75
CA HIS A 238 7.34 9.10 -7.24
C HIS A 238 7.98 8.13 -6.24
N PHE A 239 8.26 6.92 -6.68
CA PHE A 239 8.83 5.87 -5.86
C PHE A 239 10.22 5.49 -6.39
N PRO A 240 11.20 5.28 -5.49
CA PRO A 240 12.48 4.75 -5.89
C PRO A 240 12.32 3.28 -6.29
N ILE A 241 12.93 2.93 -7.42
CA ILE A 241 12.92 1.61 -8.04
C ILE A 241 14.34 1.10 -8.02
N CYS A 242 14.47 -0.16 -7.61
CA CYS A 242 15.69 -0.91 -7.77
C CYS A 242 15.68 -1.59 -9.15
N TYR A 243 16.68 -1.27 -9.98
CA TYR A 243 16.94 -1.99 -11.22
C TYR A 243 18.07 -3.00 -10.96
N SER A 244 17.83 -4.27 -11.28
CA SER A 244 18.84 -5.31 -11.12
C SER A 244 19.62 -5.49 -12.43
N GLU A 245 20.94 -5.33 -12.41
CA GLU A 245 21.76 -6.14 -13.32
C GLU A 245 21.81 -7.58 -12.79
N ARG A 246 22.05 -8.56 -13.67
CA ARG A 246 22.04 -10.01 -13.37
C ARG A 246 23.09 -10.41 -12.28
N SER A 247 22.86 -10.06 -11.01
CA SER A 247 23.62 -10.49 -9.83
C SER A 247 23.01 -9.87 -8.57
N ALA A 248 22.00 -10.52 -7.97
CA ALA A 248 21.46 -10.51 -6.60
C ALA A 248 21.51 -9.27 -5.65
N THR A 249 22.07 -8.14 -6.04
CA THR A 249 22.24 -6.92 -5.23
C THR A 249 21.79 -5.75 -6.07
N CYS A 250 20.95 -4.88 -5.49
CA CYS A 250 20.47 -3.66 -6.14
C CYS A 250 21.66 -2.83 -6.64
N THR A 251 21.85 -2.76 -7.96
CA THR A 251 22.99 -2.08 -8.59
C THR A 251 22.72 -0.60 -8.80
N GLU A 252 21.47 -0.23 -9.10
CA GLU A 252 21.09 1.15 -9.35
C GLU A 252 19.69 1.46 -8.84
N ILE A 253 19.56 2.60 -8.16
CA ILE A 253 18.30 3.14 -7.68
C ILE A 253 17.95 4.34 -8.54
N ARG A 254 16.80 4.30 -9.20
CA ARG A 254 16.24 5.46 -9.91
C ARG A 254 14.86 5.76 -9.37
N TYR A 255 14.50 7.03 -9.30
CA TYR A 255 13.12 7.40 -8.99
C TYR A 255 12.25 7.19 -10.23
N SER A 256 10.94 7.00 -10.04
CA SER A 256 9.95 7.02 -11.14
C SER A 256 9.75 8.42 -11.77
N VAL A 257 10.86 9.16 -11.89
CA VAL A 257 11.08 10.47 -12.53
C VAL A 257 10.74 11.66 -11.65
N TYR A 258 11.78 12.30 -11.11
CA TYR A 258 11.82 13.75 -10.89
C TYR A 258 12.78 14.36 -11.92
N ARG A 259 12.48 15.59 -12.35
CA ARG A 259 13.20 16.39 -13.35
C ARG A 259 14.72 16.43 -13.09
N GLU A 260 15.53 15.99 -14.05
CA GLU A 260 16.92 16.45 -14.19
C GLU A 260 16.87 17.91 -14.63
N ASP A 261 16.63 18.82 -13.69
CA ASP A 261 17.23 20.15 -13.79
C ASP A 261 18.54 20.05 -12.98
N GLU A 262 19.65 19.87 -13.70
CA GLU A 262 21.00 20.08 -13.19
C GLU A 262 21.07 21.48 -12.54
N SER A 263 20.94 21.61 -11.21
CA SER A 263 21.53 22.73 -10.45
C SER A 263 21.41 22.71 -8.92
N ASP A 264 20.59 21.87 -8.27
CA ASP A 264 20.59 21.85 -6.79
C ASP A 264 21.54 20.80 -6.21
N LYS A 265 22.83 21.17 -6.24
CA LYS A 265 23.85 20.61 -5.36
C LYS A 265 23.47 20.90 -3.90
N ASN A 266 23.72 19.91 -3.04
CA ASN A 266 23.70 19.96 -1.56
C ASN A 266 22.36 19.73 -0.84
N TYR A 267 21.92 18.47 -0.81
CA TYR A 267 21.43 17.91 0.46
C TYR A 267 22.43 16.86 0.95
N GLN A 268 23.51 17.35 1.57
CA GLN A 268 24.22 16.54 2.56
C GLN A 268 23.30 16.38 3.76
N TYR A 269 22.81 15.16 3.99
CA TYR A 269 22.31 14.80 5.31
C TYR A 269 23.52 14.70 6.24
N GLN A 270 23.82 15.79 6.95
CA GLN A 270 24.68 15.75 8.13
C GLN A 270 23.84 15.33 9.34
N PHE A 271 24.20 14.16 9.88
CA PHE A 271 23.85 13.53 11.16
C PHE A 271 22.39 13.10 11.39
#